data_AF-A0A3N5PKE4-F1
#
_entry.id   AF-A0A3N5PKE4-F1
#
_cell.length_a   1.000
_cell.length_b   1.000
_cell.length_c   1.000
_cell.angle_alpha   90.00
_cell.angle_beta   90.00
_cell.angle_gamma   90.00
#
_symmetry.space_group_name_H-M   'P 1'
#
loop_
_entity.id
_entity.type
_entity.pdbx_description
1 polymer ?
#
loop_
_entity_poly.entity_id
_entity_poly.type
_entity_poly.pdbx_seq_one_letter_code
_entity_poly.pdbx_strand_id
1 'polypeptide(L)'
;MDDELKKEIELSLKKSKPHTKFDEFKIWIPSIIILPIAIYWVLNRGNYGFIDNADLVIHEAGHFFFMFFGKYIYTLGGTLMQIILPSVIFFYFFRNEYRTGMQFSLLWLGQNFINISVYAADAQARILPLLGGNKVYHDWHYLLGEIGLLQYDAEVGYFFFGIAIILFIITLIMPLITHN
;
A
#
# COMPACT_ATOMS: atom_id res chain seq x y z
N MET A 1 34.83 43.18 -0.25
CA MET A 1 34.34 41.84 -0.65
C MET A 1 35.52 41.14 -1.30
N ASP A 2 36.04 40.13 -0.63
CA ASP A 2 37.30 39.46 -0.97
C ASP A 2 37.22 38.81 -2.36
N ASP A 3 38.29 38.91 -3.15
CA ASP A 3 38.32 38.36 -4.52
C ASP A 3 38.29 36.83 -4.51
N GLU A 4 38.70 36.21 -3.41
CA GLU A 4 38.57 34.78 -3.17
C GLU A 4 37.09 34.36 -3.02
N LEU A 5 36.30 35.13 -2.27
CA LEU A 5 34.86 34.91 -2.10
C LEU A 5 34.09 35.03 -3.42
N LYS A 6 34.45 35.99 -4.29
CA LYS A 6 33.83 36.13 -5.62
C LYS A 6 34.11 34.91 -6.49
N LYS A 7 35.35 34.41 -6.47
CA LYS A 7 35.77 33.25 -7.25
C LYS A 7 35.07 31.98 -6.78
N GLU A 8 34.86 31.84 -5.48
CA GLU A 8 34.10 30.73 -4.88
C GLU A 8 32.61 30.78 -5.26
N ILE A 9 31.99 31.97 -5.23
CA ILE A 9 30.61 32.20 -5.67
C ILE A 9 30.46 31.89 -7.17
N GLU A 10 31.36 32.36 -8.03
CA GLU A 10 31.34 32.03 -9.47
C GLU A 10 31.47 30.54 -9.71
N LEU A 11 32.36 29.86 -8.97
CA LEU A 11 32.54 28.41 -9.08
C LEU A 11 31.29 27.64 -8.62
N SER A 12 30.63 28.12 -7.56
CA SER A 12 29.36 27.59 -7.04
C SER A 12 28.22 27.77 -8.06
N LEU A 13 28.05 28.98 -8.60
CA LEU A 13 27.03 29.28 -9.61
C LEU A 13 27.22 28.47 -10.89
N LYS A 14 28.48 28.28 -11.31
CA LYS A 14 28.81 27.48 -12.51
C LYS A 14 28.61 25.98 -12.30
N LYS A 15 28.71 25.50 -11.06
CA LYS A 15 28.38 24.11 -10.66
C LYS A 15 26.89 23.91 -10.41
N SER A 16 26.15 24.97 -10.07
CA SER A 16 24.71 24.90 -9.87
C SER A 16 24.01 24.65 -11.21
N LYS A 17 23.30 23.53 -11.31
CA LYS A 17 22.42 23.30 -12.46
C LYS A 17 21.25 24.27 -12.34
N PRO A 18 20.86 24.99 -13.40
CA PRO A 18 19.66 25.82 -13.36
C PRO A 18 18.45 24.92 -13.08
N HIS A 19 17.72 25.20 -12.01
CA HIS A 19 16.45 24.54 -11.73
C HIS A 19 15.45 24.94 -12.81
N THR A 20 14.99 23.97 -13.60
CA THR A 20 14.10 24.23 -14.72
C THR A 20 12.67 23.81 -14.40
N LYS A 21 11.67 24.39 -15.09
CA LYS A 21 10.28 23.89 -15.05
C LYS A 21 10.15 22.40 -15.40
N PHE A 22 11.12 21.86 -16.14
CA PHE A 22 11.17 20.44 -16.47
C PHE A 22 11.55 19.58 -15.25
N ASP A 23 12.35 20.09 -14.32
CA ASP A 23 12.68 19.40 -13.08
C ASP A 23 11.48 19.37 -12.11
N GLU A 24 10.70 20.46 -12.07
CA GLU A 24 9.41 20.52 -11.36
C GLU A 24 8.37 19.54 -11.93
N PHE A 25 8.44 19.22 -13.22
CA PHE A 25 7.53 18.25 -13.84
C PHE A 25 7.94 16.80 -13.55
N LYS A 26 9.25 16.50 -13.54
CA LYS A 26 9.76 15.13 -13.37
C LYS A 26 9.28 14.45 -12.08
N ILE A 27 9.14 15.21 -11.00
CA ILE A 27 8.69 14.69 -9.71
C ILE A 27 7.27 14.10 -9.77
N TRP A 28 6.46 14.51 -10.75
CA TRP A 28 5.08 14.04 -10.95
C TRP A 28 4.95 12.82 -11.86
N ILE A 29 6.02 12.42 -12.57
CA ILE A 29 5.98 11.29 -13.50
C ILE A 29 5.45 10.01 -12.83
N PRO A 30 5.91 9.61 -11.63
CA PRO A 30 5.34 8.44 -10.96
C PRO A 30 3.85 8.60 -10.66
N SER A 31 3.41 9.77 -10.17
CA SER A 31 1.97 10.02 -9.90
C SER A 31 1.11 9.90 -11.16
N ILE A 32 1.59 10.40 -12.31
CA ILE A 32 0.90 10.31 -13.59
C ILE A 32 0.73 8.84 -14.04
N ILE A 33 1.75 8.01 -13.82
CA ILE A 33 1.69 6.56 -14.13
C ILE A 33 0.79 5.82 -13.14
N ILE A 34 0.86 6.16 -11.86
CA ILE A 34 0.12 5.50 -10.79
C ILE A 34 -1.39 5.78 -10.90
N LEU A 35 -1.79 6.99 -11.27
CA LEU A 35 -3.20 7.39 -11.35
C LEU A 35 -4.09 6.42 -12.14
N PRO A 36 -3.81 6.08 -13.42
CA PRO A 36 -4.64 5.14 -14.16
C PRO A 36 -4.64 3.73 -13.56
N ILE A 37 -3.56 3.29 -12.92
CA ILE A 37 -3.48 1.99 -12.23
C ILE A 37 -4.41 1.97 -11.02
N ALA A 38 -4.32 3.02 -10.18
CA ALA A 38 -5.17 3.16 -9.01
C ALA A 38 -6.65 3.26 -9.40
N ILE A 39 -6.99 4.03 -10.43
CA ILE A 39 -8.35 4.09 -10.98
C ILE A 39 -8.82 2.72 -11.47
N TYR A 40 -7.98 2.00 -12.21
CA TYR A 40 -8.31 0.67 -12.70
C TYR A 40 -8.65 -0.28 -11.54
N TRP A 41 -7.82 -0.36 -10.51
CA TRP A 41 -8.10 -1.23 -9.35
C TRP A 41 -9.33 -0.81 -8.56
N VAL A 42 -9.57 0.49 -8.40
CA VAL A 42 -10.80 1.02 -7.76
C VAL A 42 -12.04 0.59 -8.53
N LEU A 43 -12.05 0.77 -9.85
CA LEU A 43 -13.20 0.44 -10.71
C LEU A 43 -13.40 -1.08 -10.87
N ASN A 44 -12.34 -1.86 -10.65
CA ASN A 44 -12.36 -3.32 -10.75
C ASN A 44 -12.28 -4.00 -9.38
N ARG A 45 -12.70 -3.32 -8.30
CA ARG A 45 -12.78 -3.92 -6.96
C ARG A 45 -13.60 -5.21 -7.02
N GLY A 46 -13.00 -6.31 -6.56
CA GLY A 46 -13.60 -7.65 -6.59
C GLY A 46 -13.13 -8.52 -7.75
N ASN A 47 -12.47 -7.94 -8.76
CA ASN A 47 -11.86 -8.71 -9.84
C ASN A 47 -10.44 -9.14 -9.42
N TYR A 48 -10.19 -10.44 -9.43
CA TYR A 48 -8.90 -11.02 -9.08
C TYR A 48 -7.89 -10.85 -10.24
N GLY A 49 -6.73 -10.28 -9.96
CA GLY A 49 -5.67 -10.00 -10.92
C GLY A 49 -4.36 -10.72 -10.62
N PHE A 50 -3.32 -10.41 -11.40
CA PHE A 50 -2.01 -11.04 -11.24
C PHE A 50 -1.36 -10.72 -9.89
N ILE A 51 -1.44 -9.45 -9.44
CA ILE A 51 -0.83 -8.98 -8.20
C ILE A 51 -1.44 -9.64 -6.96
N ASP A 52 -2.74 -10.01 -7.03
CA ASP A 52 -3.43 -10.69 -5.93
C ASP A 52 -2.81 -12.06 -5.61
N ASN A 53 -2.14 -12.71 -6.57
CA ASN A 53 -1.39 -13.95 -6.28
C ASN A 53 -0.19 -13.69 -5.36
N ALA A 54 0.51 -12.57 -5.55
CA ALA A 54 1.61 -12.19 -4.68
C ALA A 54 1.07 -11.83 -3.29
N ASP A 55 -0.01 -11.05 -3.24
CA ASP A 55 -0.67 -10.66 -1.99
C ASP A 55 -1.20 -11.89 -1.22
N LEU A 56 -1.73 -12.89 -1.93
CA LEU A 56 -2.16 -14.16 -1.35
C LEU A 56 -0.98 -14.94 -0.75
N VAL A 57 0.16 -15.05 -1.44
CA VAL A 57 1.35 -15.71 -0.88
C VAL A 57 1.82 -15.01 0.40
N ILE A 58 1.78 -13.67 0.42
CA ILE A 58 2.12 -12.87 1.60
C ILE A 58 1.11 -13.10 2.73
N HIS A 59 -0.17 -13.22 2.40
CA HIS A 59 -1.23 -13.56 3.35
C HIS A 59 -0.97 -14.91 4.03
N GLU A 60 -0.71 -15.95 3.25
CA GLU A 60 -0.44 -17.29 3.80
C GLU A 60 0.85 -17.32 4.64
N ALA A 61 1.88 -16.59 4.19
CA ALA A 61 3.09 -16.41 4.98
C ALA A 61 2.78 -15.75 6.33
N GLY A 62 1.84 -14.80 6.37
CA GLY A 62 1.37 -14.17 7.59
C GLY A 62 0.86 -15.17 8.62
N HIS A 63 -0.02 -16.09 8.24
CA HIS A 63 -0.45 -17.16 9.15
C HIS A 63 0.73 -17.94 9.73
N PHE A 64 1.71 -18.29 8.91
CA PHE A 64 2.92 -18.97 9.37
C PHE A 64 3.72 -18.14 10.39
N PHE A 65 3.96 -16.85 10.13
CA PHE A 65 4.69 -15.99 11.05
C PHE A 65 3.95 -15.73 12.37
N PHE A 66 2.62 -15.74 12.35
CA PHE A 66 1.79 -15.47 13.52
C PHE A 66 1.28 -16.72 14.25
N MET A 67 1.73 -17.93 13.89
CA MET A 67 1.26 -19.20 14.45
C MET A 67 1.43 -19.35 15.97
N PHE A 68 2.36 -18.61 16.57
CA PHE A 68 2.69 -18.73 17.99
C PHE A 68 1.83 -17.83 18.90
N PHE A 69 0.95 -17.00 18.35
CA PHE A 69 0.21 -15.96 19.09
C PHE A 69 -1.25 -16.31 19.37
N GLY A 70 -1.60 -17.61 19.32
CA GLY A 70 -2.96 -18.09 19.51
C GLY A 70 -3.84 -17.91 18.28
N LYS A 71 -5.02 -18.55 18.29
CA LYS A 71 -5.87 -18.69 17.10
C LYS A 71 -6.27 -17.35 16.49
N TYR A 72 -6.73 -16.40 17.30
CA TYR A 72 -7.18 -15.10 16.80
C TYR A 72 -6.08 -14.33 16.05
N ILE A 73 -4.88 -14.23 16.63
CA ILE A 73 -3.75 -13.53 15.99
C ILE A 73 -3.19 -14.33 14.82
N TYR A 74 -3.17 -15.66 14.91
CA TYR A 74 -2.83 -16.53 13.79
C TYR A 74 -3.74 -16.26 12.57
N THR A 75 -5.05 -16.24 12.77
CA THR A 75 -6.04 -15.95 11.72
C THR A 75 -5.89 -14.53 11.20
N LEU A 76 -5.69 -13.55 12.08
CA LEU A 76 -5.44 -12.16 11.69
C LEU A 76 -4.10 -11.98 10.93
N GLY A 77 -3.16 -12.90 11.13
CA GLY A 77 -1.80 -12.87 10.65
C GLY A 77 -1.66 -12.67 9.15
N GLY A 78 -2.56 -13.25 8.35
CA GLY A 78 -2.51 -13.07 6.90
C GLY A 78 -2.78 -11.65 6.46
N THR A 79 -3.86 -11.05 6.96
CA THR A 79 -4.16 -9.62 6.75
C THR A 79 -3.05 -8.73 7.32
N LEU A 80 -2.50 -9.08 8.49
CA LEU A 80 -1.40 -8.30 9.08
C LEU A 80 -0.16 -8.28 8.18
N MET A 81 0.23 -9.41 7.59
CA MET A 81 1.42 -9.46 6.76
C MET A 81 1.24 -8.71 5.43
N GLN A 82 0.04 -8.76 4.85
CA GLN A 82 -0.36 -7.92 3.70
C GLN A 82 -0.18 -6.42 3.98
N ILE A 83 -0.35 -5.98 5.23
CA ILE A 83 -0.16 -4.58 5.64
C ILE A 83 1.30 -4.30 6.01
N ILE A 84 1.91 -5.18 6.81
CA ILE A 84 3.25 -4.99 7.39
C ILE A 84 4.32 -4.91 6.30
N LEU A 85 4.32 -5.86 5.35
CA LEU A 85 5.38 -5.95 4.35
C LEU A 85 5.51 -4.68 3.50
N PRO A 86 4.47 -4.21 2.78
CA PRO A 86 4.57 -2.97 2.02
C PRO A 86 4.80 -1.74 2.91
N SER A 87 4.33 -1.73 4.17
CA SER A 87 4.61 -0.65 5.12
C SER A 87 6.08 -0.57 5.54
N VAL A 88 6.74 -1.71 5.76
CA VAL A 88 8.18 -1.77 6.07
C VAL A 88 9.00 -1.29 4.87
N ILE A 89 8.62 -1.70 3.65
CA ILE A 89 9.29 -1.24 2.42
C ILE A 89 9.08 0.27 2.22
N PHE A 90 7.87 0.78 2.48
CA PHE A 90 7.60 2.22 2.50
C PHE A 90 8.52 2.93 3.49
N PHE A 91 8.61 2.44 4.73
CA PHE A 91 9.45 3.05 5.75
C PHE A 91 10.93 3.05 5.34
N TYR A 92 11.41 1.96 4.73
CA TYR A 92 12.77 1.91 4.18
C TYR A 92 12.98 3.03 3.14
N PHE A 93 12.09 3.18 2.16
CA PHE A 93 12.25 4.25 1.16
C PHE A 93 12.06 5.65 1.71
N PHE A 94 11.18 5.82 2.70
CA PHE A 94 11.02 7.07 3.42
C PHE A 94 12.31 7.48 4.13
N ARG A 95 12.97 6.55 4.83
CA ARG A 95 14.26 6.80 5.51
C ARG A 95 15.41 7.12 4.57
N ASN A 96 15.32 6.68 3.31
CA ASN A 96 16.31 6.96 2.28
C ASN A 96 15.90 8.10 1.34
N GLU A 97 14.84 8.86 1.68
CA GLU A 97 14.33 9.97 0.89
C GLU A 97 14.03 9.58 -0.58
N TYR A 98 13.67 8.33 -0.83
CA TYR A 98 13.40 7.84 -2.18
C TYR A 98 11.90 7.88 -2.51
N ARG A 99 11.43 9.05 -2.96
CA ARG A 99 10.02 9.35 -3.26
C ARG A 99 9.34 8.29 -4.14
N THR A 100 9.97 7.89 -5.25
CA THR A 100 9.37 6.91 -6.17
C THR A 100 9.13 5.56 -5.48
N GLY A 101 10.09 5.12 -4.64
CA GLY A 101 9.93 3.91 -3.84
C GLY A 101 8.81 4.04 -2.83
N MET A 102 8.70 5.18 -2.15
CA MET A 102 7.57 5.45 -1.24
C MET A 102 6.22 5.35 -1.96
N GLN A 103 6.10 5.97 -3.14
CA GLN A 103 4.86 5.94 -3.93
C GLN A 103 4.50 4.53 -4.38
N PHE A 104 5.48 3.75 -4.83
CA PHE A 104 5.25 2.34 -5.20
C PHE A 104 4.78 1.51 -4.01
N SER A 105 5.43 1.66 -2.84
CA SER A 105 5.03 0.93 -1.64
C SER A 105 3.64 1.28 -1.14
N LEU A 106 3.25 2.56 -1.19
CA LEU A 106 1.89 2.97 -0.83
C LEU A 106 0.84 2.56 -1.85
N LEU A 107 1.18 2.57 -3.14
CA LEU A 107 0.31 2.01 -4.19
C LEU A 107 0.03 0.53 -3.90
N TRP A 108 1.07 -0.24 -3.59
CA TRP A 108 0.93 -1.66 -3.29
C TRP A 108 0.18 -1.91 -1.97
N LEU A 109 0.42 -1.11 -0.94
CA LEU A 109 -0.34 -1.15 0.30
C LEU A 109 -1.83 -0.85 0.05
N GLY A 110 -2.13 0.17 -0.75
CA GLY A 110 -3.50 0.50 -1.14
C GLY A 110 -4.18 -0.64 -1.90
N GLN A 111 -3.44 -1.34 -2.77
CA GLN A 111 -3.98 -2.53 -3.43
C GLN A 111 -4.25 -3.68 -2.46
N ASN A 112 -3.38 -3.91 -1.47
CA ASN A 112 -3.66 -4.88 -0.41
C ASN A 112 -4.94 -4.50 0.36
N PHE A 113 -5.17 -3.21 0.64
CA PHE A 113 -6.42 -2.78 1.26
C PHE A 113 -7.66 -2.98 0.36
N ILE A 114 -7.54 -2.88 -0.97
CA ILE A 114 -8.63 -3.30 -1.88
C ILE A 114 -8.87 -4.81 -1.75
N ASN A 115 -7.82 -5.63 -1.78
CA ASN A 115 -7.93 -7.08 -1.64
C ASN A 115 -8.60 -7.47 -0.30
N ILE A 116 -8.10 -6.93 0.82
CA ILE A 116 -8.66 -7.11 2.16
C ILE A 116 -10.12 -6.62 2.22
N SER A 117 -10.46 -5.51 1.55
CA SER A 117 -11.83 -4.99 1.55
C SER A 117 -12.84 -5.97 0.96
N VAL A 118 -12.45 -6.73 -0.06
CA VAL A 118 -13.30 -7.73 -0.71
C VAL A 118 -13.38 -8.97 0.17
N TYR A 119 -12.24 -9.41 0.71
CA TYR A 119 -12.18 -10.57 1.58
C TYR A 119 -12.97 -10.38 2.88
N ALA A 120 -12.87 -9.21 3.52
CA ALA A 120 -13.65 -8.91 4.72
C ALA A 120 -15.15 -8.84 4.43
N ALA A 121 -15.56 -8.25 3.30
CA ALA A 121 -16.96 -8.15 2.90
C ALA A 121 -17.61 -9.49 2.53
N ASP A 122 -16.81 -10.54 2.27
CA ASP A 122 -17.30 -11.90 1.98
C ASP A 122 -17.50 -12.74 3.25
N ALA A 123 -17.22 -12.22 4.45
CA ALA A 123 -17.18 -13.01 5.68
C ALA A 123 -18.49 -13.79 5.98
N GLN A 124 -19.67 -13.22 5.71
CA GLN A 124 -20.93 -13.95 5.85
C GLN A 124 -21.20 -14.91 4.69
N ALA A 125 -20.92 -14.49 3.45
CA ALA A 125 -21.27 -15.22 2.24
C ALA A 125 -20.32 -16.40 1.98
N ARG A 126 -19.02 -16.22 2.24
CA ARG A 126 -17.94 -17.19 2.07
C ARG A 126 -17.93 -17.81 0.66
N ILE A 127 -18.10 -16.95 -0.35
CA ILE A 127 -18.19 -17.36 -1.76
C ILE A 127 -16.79 -17.34 -2.39
N LEU A 128 -15.85 -16.55 -1.86
CA LEU A 128 -14.50 -16.47 -2.41
C LEU A 128 -13.77 -17.81 -2.31
N PRO A 129 -13.07 -18.24 -3.38
CA PRO A 129 -12.28 -19.47 -3.33
C PRO A 129 -11.05 -19.27 -2.43
N LEU A 130 -10.97 -20.07 -1.37
CA LEU A 130 -9.84 -20.04 -0.43
C LEU A 130 -8.70 -20.94 -0.89
N LEU A 131 -7.47 -20.55 -0.58
CA LEU A 131 -6.32 -21.43 -0.75
C LEU A 131 -6.42 -22.61 0.23
N GLY A 132 -6.45 -23.84 -0.29
CA GLY A 132 -6.75 -25.04 0.50
C GLY A 132 -8.22 -25.48 0.47
N GLY A 133 -9.11 -24.70 -0.15
CA GLY A 133 -10.51 -25.04 -0.41
C GLY A 133 -11.31 -25.36 0.86
N ASN A 134 -12.17 -26.37 0.81
CA ASN A 134 -13.08 -26.73 1.92
C ASN A 134 -12.37 -27.26 3.19
N LYS A 135 -11.04 -27.37 3.19
CA LYS A 135 -10.26 -27.81 4.36
C LYS A 135 -9.87 -26.65 5.28
N VAL A 136 -9.97 -25.42 4.78
CA VAL A 136 -9.68 -24.21 5.55
C VAL A 136 -10.98 -23.48 5.89
N TYR A 137 -10.93 -22.66 6.93
CA TYR A 137 -12.04 -21.77 7.28
C TYR A 137 -11.74 -20.36 6.75
N HIS A 138 -12.78 -19.55 6.63
CA HIS A 138 -12.65 -18.17 6.16
C HIS A 138 -12.22 -17.26 7.31
N ASP A 139 -11.13 -16.52 7.14
CA ASP A 139 -10.49 -15.78 8.24
C ASP A 139 -11.39 -14.68 8.78
N TRP A 140 -11.90 -13.80 7.92
CA TRP A 140 -12.78 -12.71 8.34
C TRP A 140 -14.12 -13.20 8.92
N HIS A 141 -14.60 -14.37 8.51
CA HIS A 141 -15.76 -15.00 9.15
C HIS A 141 -15.47 -15.34 10.61
N TYR A 142 -14.32 -15.98 10.86
CA TYR A 142 -13.88 -16.29 12.22
C TYR A 142 -13.61 -15.01 13.02
N LEU A 143 -12.80 -14.08 12.49
CA LEU A 143 -12.40 -12.86 13.20
C LEU A 143 -13.60 -12.01 13.63
N LEU A 144 -14.52 -11.73 12.71
CA LEU A 144 -15.72 -10.94 13.04
C LEU A 144 -16.69 -11.71 13.92
N GLY A 145 -16.78 -13.04 13.75
CA GLY A 145 -17.60 -13.91 14.59
C GLY A 145 -17.16 -13.89 16.06
N GLU A 146 -15.85 -13.99 16.32
CA GLU A 146 -15.31 -14.00 17.68
C GLU A 146 -15.59 -12.71 18.46
N ILE A 147 -15.72 -11.57 17.77
CA ILE A 147 -15.99 -10.26 18.37
C ILE A 147 -17.45 -9.81 18.22
N GLY A 148 -18.34 -10.65 17.67
CA GLY A 148 -19.77 -10.35 17.52
C GLY A 148 -20.11 -9.27 16.49
N LEU A 149 -19.24 -9.05 15.50
CA LEU A 149 -19.41 -8.05 14.43
C LEU A 149 -19.61 -8.67 13.05
N LEU A 150 -19.92 -9.98 12.96
CA LEU A 150 -20.04 -10.68 11.69
C LEU A 150 -21.10 -10.07 10.76
N GLN A 151 -22.18 -9.53 11.31
CA GLN A 151 -23.24 -8.85 10.57
C GLN A 151 -22.82 -7.52 9.92
N TYR A 152 -21.64 -7.00 10.28
CA TYR A 152 -21.09 -5.74 9.75
C TYR A 152 -19.94 -5.97 8.75
N ASP A 153 -19.88 -7.15 8.13
CA ASP A 153 -18.81 -7.54 7.21
C ASP A 153 -18.70 -6.59 6.01
N ALA A 154 -19.83 -6.18 5.44
CA ALA A 154 -19.88 -5.19 4.37
C ALA A 154 -19.27 -3.84 4.80
N GLU A 155 -19.63 -3.33 5.99
CA GLU A 155 -19.10 -2.08 6.54
C GLU A 155 -17.61 -2.16 6.81
N VAL A 156 -17.13 -3.28 7.36
CA VAL A 156 -15.70 -3.53 7.54
C VAL A 156 -14.97 -3.56 6.19
N GLY A 157 -15.57 -4.18 5.18
CA GLY A 157 -15.08 -4.12 3.80
C GLY A 157 -14.96 -2.69 3.30
N TYR A 158 -16.02 -1.88 3.40
CA TYR A 158 -15.98 -0.48 2.98
C TYR A 158 -15.00 0.38 3.79
N PHE A 159 -14.78 0.06 5.05
CA PHE A 159 -13.76 0.72 5.87
C PHE A 159 -12.35 0.51 5.27
N PHE A 160 -11.98 -0.74 4.95
CA PHE A 160 -10.70 -1.02 4.30
C PHE A 160 -10.60 -0.38 2.91
N PHE A 161 -11.71 -0.39 2.16
CA PHE A 161 -11.74 0.30 0.87
C PHE A 161 -11.50 1.81 1.02
N GLY A 162 -12.09 2.45 2.02
CA GLY A 162 -11.83 3.86 2.34
C GLY A 162 -10.36 4.14 2.64
N ILE A 163 -9.69 3.23 3.37
CA ILE A 163 -8.24 3.32 3.61
C ILE A 163 -7.46 3.24 2.29
N ALA A 164 -7.82 2.31 1.39
CA ALA A 164 -7.18 2.21 0.07
C ALA A 164 -7.26 3.53 -0.72
N ILE A 165 -8.44 4.16 -0.74
CA ILE A 165 -8.64 5.46 -1.41
C ILE A 165 -7.74 6.54 -0.81
N ILE A 166 -7.67 6.62 0.52
CA ILE A 166 -6.81 7.59 1.21
C ILE A 166 -5.34 7.36 0.84
N LEU A 167 -4.89 6.10 0.82
CA LEU A 167 -3.52 5.76 0.44
C LEU A 167 -3.19 6.12 -1.01
N PHE A 168 -4.12 5.90 -1.94
CA PHE A 168 -3.93 6.33 -3.34
C PHE A 168 -3.86 7.85 -3.46
N ILE A 169 -4.70 8.60 -2.74
CA ILE A 169 -4.63 10.06 -2.72
C ILE A 169 -3.25 10.51 -2.19
N ILE A 170 -2.81 9.99 -1.04
CA ILE A 170 -1.49 10.28 -0.45
C ILE A 170 -0.37 9.97 -1.44
N THR A 171 -0.46 8.81 -2.12
CA THR A 171 0.51 8.38 -3.13
C THR A 171 0.60 9.38 -4.28
N LEU A 172 -0.53 9.87 -4.78
CA LEU A 172 -0.59 10.79 -5.91
C LEU A 172 -0.07 12.19 -5.57
N ILE A 173 -0.37 12.68 -4.36
CA ILE A 173 0.07 14.00 -3.89
C ILE A 173 1.45 13.98 -3.23
N MET A 174 2.11 12.83 -3.13
CA MET A 174 3.43 12.67 -2.52
C MET A 174 4.47 13.72 -2.99
N PRO A 175 4.52 14.15 -4.26
CA PRO A 175 5.44 15.20 -4.70
C PRO A 175 5.23 16.56 -4.01
N LEU A 176 4.06 16.83 -3.42
CA LEU A 176 3.78 18.03 -2.62
C LEU A 176 4.31 17.93 -1.18
N ILE A 177 4.43 16.71 -0.66
CA ILE A 177 4.76 16.44 0.75
C ILE A 177 6.27 16.22 0.92
N THR A 178 6.91 15.68 -0.11
CA THR A 178 8.34 15.34 -0.10
C THR A 178 9.10 16.37 -0.93
N HIS A 179 9.99 17.13 -0.30
CA HIS A 179 10.84 18.12 -0.96
C HIS A 179 12.22 17.53 -1.23
N ASN A 180 12.36 16.90 -2.39
CA ASN A 180 13.63 16.57 -3.04
C ASN A 180 13.64 17.17 -4.42
#